data_AF-A0A5J4X3Y7-F1
#
_entry.id   AF-A0A5J4X3Y7-F1
#
_cell.length_a   1.000
_cell.length_b   1.000
_cell.length_c   1.000
_cell.angle_alpha   90.00
_cell.angle_beta   90.00
_cell.angle_gamma   90.00
#
_symmetry.space_group_name_H-M   'P 1'
#
loop_
_entity.id
_entity.type
_entity.pdbx_description
1 polymer ?
#
loop_
_entity_poly.entity_id
_entity_poly.type
_entity_poly.pdbx_seq_one_letter_code
_entity_poly.pdbx_strand_id
1 'polypeptide(L)'
;MECSADLISKISIEQITDSGLKNLICSISPVTLSIINYVVTEVTANMRGYKATDDCFQRVRDFYANKPFVVSAQKVEAWLFPSCATTIGIRTSQNIPLLHVSDLCLLFLKDARATTCYENPCYHNMQDSICGRNFPNLSISTLDQQFFQMQLNALNFDLLFEETDEFEDALTTPRNTASRRLNPHIDLTFFMITLLCERNNNGALTFDGLNTQNQNVQIELRGDPIYQGDTNSYFNVDLMGKRQPHPILCTIHDSFWLFGSTNGGSCVYDVNNTFDEMISSIEG
;
A
#
# COMPACT_ATOMS: atom_id res chain seq x y z
N MET A 1 -23.33 -9.13 -15.85
CA MET A 1 -23.68 -8.23 -14.74
C MET A 1 -22.71 -8.57 -13.65
N GLU A 2 -21.68 -7.77 -13.48
CA GLU A 2 -20.60 -8.00 -12.52
C GLU A 2 -21.11 -7.51 -11.16
N CYS A 3 -21.18 -8.39 -10.16
CA CYS A 3 -21.60 -8.05 -8.81
C CYS A 3 -20.35 -8.03 -7.94
N SER A 4 -19.97 -6.85 -7.46
CA SER A 4 -18.91 -6.67 -6.47
C SER A 4 -19.51 -6.72 -5.06
N ALA A 5 -18.75 -7.27 -4.12
CA ALA A 5 -19.08 -7.25 -2.70
C ALA A 5 -17.95 -6.59 -1.93
N ASP A 6 -18.29 -5.60 -1.10
CA ASP A 6 -17.34 -4.91 -0.24
C ASP A 6 -17.49 -5.41 1.19
N LEU A 7 -16.36 -5.66 1.87
CA LEU A 7 -16.34 -6.06 3.27
C LEU A 7 -16.15 -4.84 4.16
N ILE A 8 -17.18 -4.44 4.87
CA ILE A 8 -17.08 -3.47 5.96
C ILE A 8 -17.02 -4.23 7.28
N SER A 9 -15.82 -4.35 7.85
CA SER A 9 -15.63 -4.99 9.16
C SER A 9 -15.27 -3.96 10.22
N LYS A 10 -15.97 -3.99 11.35
CA LYS A 10 -15.58 -3.24 12.54
C LYS A 10 -14.68 -4.12 13.39
N ILE A 11 -13.37 -3.97 13.23
CA ILE A 11 -12.38 -4.70 14.02
C ILE A 11 -12.11 -3.88 15.28
N SER A 12 -12.58 -4.35 16.44
CA SER A 12 -12.19 -3.80 17.75
C SER A 12 -11.09 -4.67 18.35
N ILE A 13 -9.86 -4.15 18.39
CA ILE A 13 -8.73 -4.82 19.05
C ILE A 13 -8.65 -4.28 20.48
N GLU A 14 -9.10 -5.05 21.48
CA GLU A 14 -8.81 -4.75 22.88
C GLU A 14 -7.47 -5.36 23.26
N GLN A 15 -6.38 -4.61 23.09
CA GLN A 15 -5.16 -4.86 23.87
C GLN A 15 -4.32 -3.58 23.99
N ILE A 16 -4.45 -2.93 25.15
CA ILE A 16 -3.44 -2.01 25.68
C ILE A 16 -3.07 -2.54 27.06
N THR A 17 -1.99 -3.33 27.15
CA THR A 17 -1.31 -3.50 28.44
C THR A 17 -0.38 -2.31 28.63
N ASP A 18 -0.80 -1.47 29.55
CA ASP A 18 -0.13 -0.27 30.00
C ASP A 18 1.18 -0.67 30.71
N SER A 19 2.32 -0.51 30.04
CA SER A 19 3.60 -0.42 30.73
C SER A 19 4.29 0.85 30.27
N GLY A 20 4.33 1.83 31.16
CA GLY A 20 4.73 3.20 30.91
C GLY A 20 5.95 3.34 30.00
N LEU A 21 5.74 4.10 28.92
CA LEU A 21 6.72 4.82 28.10
C LEU A 21 8.19 4.48 28.36
N LYS A 22 8.73 3.56 27.54
CA LYS A 22 9.96 3.74 26.75
C LYS A 22 10.17 2.51 25.86
N ASN A 23 10.02 2.73 24.56
CA ASN A 23 10.12 1.75 23.46
C ASN A 23 8.89 0.86 23.34
N LEU A 24 7.93 1.26 22.50
CA LEU A 24 6.93 0.34 21.94
C LEU A 24 7.69 -0.72 21.14
N ILE A 25 8.03 -1.83 21.77
CA ILE A 25 8.39 -3.06 21.05
C ILE A 25 7.04 -3.65 20.66
N CYS A 26 6.62 -3.40 19.43
CA CYS A 26 5.41 -4.00 18.90
C CYS A 26 5.67 -5.51 18.76
N SER A 27 5.02 -6.32 19.60
CA SER A 27 5.08 -7.77 19.47
C SER A 27 4.21 -8.18 18.29
N ILE A 28 4.83 -8.57 17.18
CA ILE A 28 4.11 -9.11 16.03
C ILE A 28 3.72 -10.55 16.38
N SER A 29 2.49 -10.72 16.90
CA SER A 29 1.87 -12.03 17.05
C SER A 29 0.88 -12.21 15.90
N PRO A 30 0.89 -13.35 15.19
CA PRO A 30 -0.11 -13.60 14.16
C PRO A 30 -1.50 -13.60 14.81
N VAL A 31 -2.36 -12.69 14.34
CA VAL A 31 -3.77 -12.66 14.72
C VAL A 31 -4.56 -13.30 13.59
N THR A 32 -5.24 -14.40 13.88
CA THR A 32 -6.18 -15.00 12.93
C THR A 32 -7.53 -14.31 13.10
N LEU A 33 -7.94 -13.52 12.11
CA LEU A 33 -9.30 -13.01 12.05
C LEU A 33 -10.21 -14.14 11.55
N SER A 34 -11.16 -14.56 12.39
CA SER A 34 -12.23 -15.46 11.98
C SER A 34 -13.56 -14.70 12.08
N ILE A 35 -14.19 -14.48 10.93
CA ILE A 35 -15.56 -13.95 10.89
C ILE A 35 -16.48 -15.15 10.93
N ILE A 36 -17.27 -15.24 12.00
CA ILE A 36 -18.27 -16.28 12.21
C ILE A 36 -19.62 -15.60 12.05
N ASN A 37 -20.28 -15.88 10.93
CA ASN A 37 -21.50 -15.25 10.43
C ASN A 37 -21.27 -13.86 9.83
N TYR A 38 -21.84 -13.64 8.65
CA TYR A 38 -21.98 -12.32 8.04
C TYR A 38 -23.46 -12.12 7.66
N VAL A 39 -23.87 -10.86 7.55
CA VAL A 39 -25.22 -10.48 7.13
C VAL A 39 -25.08 -9.47 6.01
N VAL A 40 -25.80 -9.67 4.91
CA VAL A 40 -25.89 -8.69 3.83
C VAL A 40 -26.80 -7.54 4.28
N THR A 41 -26.20 -6.44 4.73
CA THR A 41 -26.94 -5.26 5.22
C THR A 41 -27.55 -4.45 4.09
N GLU A 42 -26.83 -4.31 2.97
CA GLU A 42 -27.22 -3.45 1.86
C GLU A 42 -26.86 -4.11 0.52
N VAL A 43 -27.66 -3.84 -0.52
CA VAL A 43 -27.36 -4.22 -1.90
C VAL A 43 -27.69 -3.02 -2.77
N THR A 44 -26.70 -2.46 -3.45
CA THR A 44 -26.82 -1.27 -4.29
C THR A 44 -26.47 -1.59 -5.74
N ALA A 45 -27.15 -0.94 -6.69
CA ALA A 45 -26.84 -1.07 -8.11
C ALA A 45 -26.39 0.29 -8.67
N ASN A 46 -25.19 0.35 -9.25
CA ASN A 46 -24.64 1.57 -9.86
C ASN A 46 -24.99 1.71 -11.35
N MET A 47 -26.22 1.36 -11.73
CA MET A 47 -26.67 1.46 -13.13
C MET A 47 -27.29 2.85 -13.39
N ARG A 48 -26.60 3.70 -14.14
CA ARG A 48 -27.17 4.99 -14.58
C ARG A 48 -28.33 4.77 -15.56
N GLY A 49 -29.49 5.33 -15.27
CA GLY A 49 -30.66 5.36 -16.17
C GLY A 49 -31.59 4.15 -16.11
N TYR A 50 -31.28 3.12 -15.31
CA TYR A 50 -32.11 1.93 -15.14
C TYR A 50 -32.20 1.53 -13.67
N LYS A 51 -33.42 1.20 -13.21
CA LYS A 51 -33.65 0.72 -11.84
C LYS A 51 -33.53 -0.82 -11.81
N ALA A 52 -32.77 -1.35 -10.84
CA ALA A 52 -32.80 -2.79 -10.55
C ALA A 52 -34.14 -3.18 -9.90
N THR A 53 -34.68 -4.35 -10.27
CA THR A 53 -35.94 -4.87 -9.71
C THR A 53 -35.70 -5.51 -8.34
N ASP A 54 -36.74 -5.57 -7.51
CA ASP A 54 -36.67 -6.26 -6.21
C ASP A 54 -36.31 -7.75 -6.36
N ASP A 55 -36.77 -8.40 -7.45
CA ASP A 55 -36.38 -9.77 -7.80
C ASP A 55 -34.87 -9.89 -8.06
N CYS A 56 -34.25 -8.89 -8.71
CA CYS A 56 -32.81 -8.86 -8.91
C CYS A 56 -32.07 -8.75 -7.57
N PHE A 57 -32.51 -7.84 -6.68
CA PHE A 57 -31.91 -7.71 -5.35
C PHE A 57 -32.06 -8.98 -4.51
N GLN A 58 -33.22 -9.64 -4.57
CA GLN A 58 -33.43 -10.89 -3.84
C GLN A 58 -32.51 -12.00 -4.34
N ARG A 59 -32.34 -12.14 -5.66
CA ARG A 59 -31.39 -13.11 -6.23
C ARG A 59 -29.95 -12.86 -5.80
N VAL A 60 -29.54 -11.59 -5.70
CA VAL A 60 -28.20 -11.22 -5.19
C VAL A 60 -28.05 -11.57 -3.72
N ARG A 61 -29.07 -11.29 -2.89
CA ARG A 61 -29.08 -11.71 -1.47
C ARG A 61 -29.00 -13.24 -1.33
N ASP A 62 -29.78 -13.96 -2.12
CA ASP A 62 -29.80 -15.43 -2.12
C ASP A 62 -28.46 -16.01 -2.59
N PHE A 63 -27.81 -15.37 -3.56
CA PHE A 63 -26.48 -15.74 -4.03
C PHE A 63 -25.48 -15.66 -2.89
N TYR A 64 -25.33 -14.49 -2.27
CA TYR A 64 -24.34 -14.31 -1.21
C TYR A 64 -24.67 -15.22 -0.03
N ALA A 65 -25.93 -15.27 0.43
CA ALA A 65 -26.33 -16.09 1.60
C ALA A 65 -26.06 -17.60 1.47
N ASN A 66 -26.12 -18.16 0.26
CA ASN A 66 -26.11 -19.61 0.06
C ASN A 66 -24.87 -20.13 -0.68
N LYS A 67 -24.22 -19.31 -1.50
CA LYS A 67 -23.08 -19.73 -2.31
C LYS A 67 -21.77 -19.19 -1.75
N PRO A 68 -20.67 -19.97 -1.82
CA PRO A 68 -19.36 -19.41 -1.59
C PRO A 68 -19.05 -18.28 -2.56
N PHE A 69 -18.37 -17.24 -2.08
CA PHE A 69 -17.96 -16.11 -2.90
C PHE A 69 -16.62 -15.56 -2.41
N VAL A 70 -15.95 -14.82 -3.29
CA VAL A 70 -14.65 -14.24 -3.04
C VAL A 70 -14.80 -12.73 -2.87
N VAL A 71 -14.14 -12.19 -1.84
CA VAL A 71 -13.94 -10.74 -1.68
C VAL A 71 -12.47 -10.46 -1.94
N SER A 72 -12.17 -9.61 -2.92
CA SER A 72 -10.79 -9.21 -3.21
C SER A 72 -10.19 -8.45 -2.03
N ALA A 73 -8.89 -8.63 -1.84
CA ALA A 73 -8.12 -7.96 -0.82
C ALA A 73 -6.70 -7.70 -1.31
N GLN A 74 -5.97 -6.87 -0.57
CA GLN A 74 -4.54 -6.70 -0.79
C GLN A 74 -3.78 -7.08 0.48
N LYS A 75 -2.69 -7.83 0.29
CA LYS A 75 -1.74 -8.13 1.35
C LYS A 75 -0.51 -7.24 1.15
N VAL A 76 -0.15 -6.51 2.21
CA VAL A 76 1.04 -5.65 2.21
C VAL A 76 2.08 -6.25 3.14
N GLU A 77 3.29 -6.50 2.65
CA GLU A 77 4.43 -6.87 3.47
C GLU A 77 5.46 -5.74 3.49
N ALA A 78 5.93 -5.36 4.68
CA ALA A 78 6.86 -4.25 4.85
C ALA A 78 8.28 -4.75 5.14
N TRP A 79 9.24 -4.19 4.42
CA TRP A 79 10.65 -4.52 4.46
C TRP A 79 11.47 -3.25 4.72
N LEU A 80 12.25 -3.25 5.80
CA LEU A 80 13.18 -2.15 6.08
C LEU A 80 14.42 -2.31 5.20
N PHE A 81 14.83 -1.23 4.53
CA PHE A 81 16.14 -1.20 3.91
C PHE A 81 17.25 -1.16 4.97
N PRO A 82 18.43 -1.74 4.71
CA PRO A 82 19.47 -1.89 5.72
C PRO A 82 20.25 -0.59 5.98
N SER A 83 20.23 0.36 5.04
CA SER A 83 20.97 1.63 5.16
C SER A 83 20.02 2.83 5.24
N CYS A 84 20.37 3.78 6.10
CA CYS A 84 19.75 5.11 6.17
C CYS A 84 20.15 6.01 5.00
N ALA A 85 19.46 7.15 4.88
CA ALA A 85 19.91 8.26 4.06
C ALA A 85 21.26 8.83 4.53
N THR A 86 22.05 9.28 3.57
CA THR A 86 23.29 10.04 3.77
C THR A 86 23.11 11.49 3.33
N THR A 87 24.11 12.34 3.56
CA THR A 87 24.10 13.75 3.09
C THR A 87 23.96 13.88 1.58
N ILE A 88 24.40 12.87 0.82
CA ILE A 88 24.38 12.87 -0.66
C ILE A 88 23.08 12.24 -1.18
N GLY A 89 22.33 11.52 -0.33
CA GLY A 89 21.10 10.83 -0.71
C GLY A 89 20.99 9.41 -0.17
N ILE A 90 20.08 8.65 -0.75
CA ILE A 90 19.79 7.26 -0.44
C ILE A 90 20.35 6.41 -1.57
N ARG A 91 21.13 5.40 -1.20
CA ARG A 91 21.50 4.29 -2.08
C ARG A 91 21.60 3.04 -1.23
N THR A 92 20.60 2.19 -1.30
CA THR A 92 20.50 1.01 -0.43
C THR A 92 19.86 -0.14 -1.18
N SER A 93 20.17 -1.37 -0.80
CA SER A 93 19.55 -2.54 -1.41
C SER A 93 19.15 -3.58 -0.39
N GLN A 94 18.08 -4.30 -0.72
CA GLN A 94 17.53 -5.38 0.09
C GLN A 94 17.20 -6.55 -0.86
N ASN A 95 17.49 -7.77 -0.41
CA ASN A 95 17.10 -8.98 -1.12
C ASN A 95 15.80 -9.51 -0.54
N ILE A 96 14.72 -9.49 -1.32
CA ILE A 96 13.40 -9.98 -0.91
C ILE A 96 12.82 -10.94 -1.95
N PRO A 97 12.03 -11.93 -1.53
CA PRO A 97 11.27 -12.75 -2.47
C PRO A 97 10.17 -11.87 -3.10
N LEU A 98 10.18 -11.76 -4.41
CA LEU A 98 9.13 -11.07 -5.18
C LEU A 98 8.34 -12.14 -5.92
N LEU A 99 7.18 -12.52 -5.39
CA LEU A 99 6.27 -13.49 -6.00
C LEU A 99 4.85 -12.93 -5.96
N HIS A 100 4.19 -12.85 -7.11
CA HIS A 100 2.83 -12.29 -7.26
C HIS A 100 2.72 -10.89 -6.64
N VAL A 101 3.69 -10.02 -6.97
CA VAL A 101 3.68 -8.63 -6.51
C VAL A 101 2.98 -7.79 -7.57
N SER A 102 1.85 -7.20 -7.21
CA SER A 102 1.09 -6.33 -8.09
C SER A 102 1.74 -4.95 -8.16
N ASP A 103 2.12 -4.42 -6.97
CA ASP A 103 2.68 -3.08 -6.81
C ASP A 103 3.73 -3.02 -5.70
N LEU A 104 4.60 -2.01 -5.79
CA LEU A 104 5.54 -1.66 -4.73
C LEU A 104 5.20 -0.28 -4.16
N CYS A 105 5.47 -0.09 -2.89
CA CYS A 105 5.25 1.20 -2.22
C CYS A 105 6.46 1.57 -1.36
N LEU A 106 6.95 2.80 -1.47
CA LEU A 106 8.04 3.32 -0.63
C LEU A 106 7.49 4.27 0.41
N LEU A 107 7.89 4.04 1.66
CA LEU A 107 7.52 4.87 2.81
C LEU A 107 8.76 5.47 3.47
N PHE A 108 8.65 6.74 3.86
CA PHE A 108 9.72 7.53 4.44
C PHE A 108 9.26 8.04 5.80
N LEU A 109 9.73 7.41 6.87
CA LEU A 109 9.33 7.79 8.23
C LEU A 109 9.69 9.25 8.51
N LYS A 110 8.74 9.97 9.11
CA LYS A 110 8.93 11.34 9.60
C LYS A 110 10.15 11.47 10.48
N ASP A 111 10.33 10.53 11.42
CA ASP A 111 11.50 10.39 12.28
C ASP A 111 11.76 8.97 12.74
N ALA A 112 12.95 8.72 13.28
CA ALA A 112 13.38 7.37 13.67
C ALA A 112 12.58 6.76 14.83
N ARG A 113 11.70 7.51 15.48
CA ARG A 113 10.76 7.04 16.50
C ARG A 113 9.33 6.95 15.96
N ALA A 114 9.06 7.48 14.77
CA ALA A 114 7.77 7.35 14.12
C ALA A 114 7.51 5.89 13.74
N THR A 115 6.23 5.52 13.69
CA THR A 115 5.79 4.17 13.30
C THR A 115 4.87 4.20 12.09
N THR A 116 3.95 5.17 12.05
CA THR A 116 2.91 5.31 11.01
C THR A 116 2.86 6.72 10.40
N CYS A 117 3.84 7.57 10.71
CA CYS A 117 3.91 8.93 10.19
C CYS A 117 4.96 8.99 9.09
N TYR A 118 4.54 9.23 7.86
CA TYR A 118 5.39 9.23 6.67
C TYR A 118 5.35 10.59 5.98
N GLU A 119 6.51 11.18 5.69
CA GLU A 119 6.60 12.52 5.11
C GLU A 119 7.41 12.50 3.81
N ASN A 120 7.07 13.40 2.88
CA ASN A 120 7.80 13.53 1.62
C ASN A 120 9.30 13.82 1.87
N PRO A 121 10.22 12.96 1.40
CA PRO A 121 11.64 13.15 1.64
C PRO A 121 12.22 14.38 0.90
N CYS A 122 11.50 14.94 -0.09
CA CYS A 122 11.93 16.01 -0.99
C CYS A 122 13.15 15.62 -1.81
N TYR A 123 13.05 14.49 -2.53
CA TYR A 123 14.15 13.88 -3.27
C TYR A 123 13.85 13.87 -4.78
N HIS A 124 14.92 13.94 -5.57
CA HIS A 124 14.91 13.72 -7.00
C HIS A 124 15.69 12.46 -7.36
N ASN A 125 15.67 12.09 -8.64
CA ASN A 125 16.27 10.85 -9.13
C ASN A 125 15.76 9.59 -8.40
N MET A 126 14.54 9.64 -7.85
CA MET A 126 13.95 8.56 -7.05
C MET A 126 13.55 7.40 -7.96
N GLN A 127 14.16 6.22 -7.78
CA GLN A 127 13.85 4.99 -8.50
C GLN A 127 14.27 3.75 -7.71
N ASP A 128 13.55 2.66 -7.93
CA ASP A 128 13.98 1.32 -7.55
C ASP A 128 14.59 0.60 -8.75
N SER A 129 15.65 -0.16 -8.52
CA SER A 129 16.21 -1.07 -9.52
C SER A 129 16.00 -2.52 -9.11
N ILE A 130 15.32 -3.29 -9.96
CA ILE A 130 14.93 -4.68 -9.71
C ILE A 130 15.38 -5.51 -10.92
N CYS A 131 16.19 -6.55 -10.70
CA CYS A 131 16.71 -7.41 -11.77
C CYS A 131 17.35 -6.62 -12.94
N GLY A 132 18.06 -5.52 -12.65
CA GLY A 132 18.72 -4.69 -13.66
C GLY A 132 17.77 -3.77 -14.46
N ARG A 133 16.51 -3.64 -14.05
CA ARG A 133 15.52 -2.71 -14.61
C ARG A 133 15.16 -1.63 -13.59
N ASN A 134 14.64 -0.49 -14.05
CA ASN A 134 14.32 0.65 -13.19
C ASN A 134 12.80 0.88 -13.12
N PHE A 135 12.31 1.20 -11.93
CA PHE A 135 10.91 1.49 -11.61
C PHE A 135 10.83 2.83 -10.86
N PRO A 136 10.17 3.86 -11.41
CA PRO A 136 9.71 3.94 -12.81
C PRO A 136 10.90 4.00 -13.79
N ASN A 137 10.66 3.82 -15.09
CA ASN A 137 11.74 3.83 -16.11
C ASN A 137 12.56 5.12 -16.11
N LEU A 138 11.85 6.26 -16.03
CA LEU A 138 12.44 7.59 -15.90
C LEU A 138 12.46 7.98 -14.44
N SER A 139 13.50 8.68 -14.03
CA SER A 139 13.68 9.02 -12.64
C SER A 139 12.78 10.17 -12.25
N ILE A 140 12.13 10.06 -11.09
CA ILE A 140 11.13 11.02 -10.65
C ILE A 140 11.68 11.95 -9.55
N SER A 141 11.08 13.13 -9.48
CA SER A 141 11.27 14.10 -8.40
C SER A 141 9.97 14.22 -7.63
N THR A 142 10.03 14.10 -6.30
CA THR A 142 8.84 14.04 -5.44
C THR A 142 8.12 15.37 -5.28
N LEU A 143 8.60 16.43 -5.94
CA LEU A 143 7.97 17.75 -5.98
C LEU A 143 7.43 18.11 -7.37
N ASP A 144 7.66 17.26 -8.38
CA ASP A 144 7.33 17.58 -9.76
C ASP A 144 5.89 17.18 -10.12
N GLN A 145 5.27 17.92 -11.04
CA GLN A 145 3.91 17.62 -11.53
C GLN A 145 3.80 16.22 -12.15
N GLN A 146 4.88 15.73 -12.79
CA GLN A 146 4.90 14.38 -13.36
C GLN A 146 4.77 13.29 -12.29
N PHE A 147 5.38 13.51 -11.11
CA PHE A 147 5.24 12.60 -9.98
C PHE A 147 3.80 12.57 -9.46
N PHE A 148 3.18 13.73 -9.30
CA PHE A 148 1.79 13.83 -8.87
C PHE A 148 0.84 13.06 -9.80
N GLN A 149 0.95 13.28 -11.12
CA GLN A 149 0.15 12.54 -12.10
C GLN A 149 0.42 11.02 -12.03
N MET A 150 1.68 10.63 -11.82
CA MET A 150 2.04 9.22 -11.69
C MET A 150 1.36 8.58 -10.47
N GLN A 151 1.30 9.28 -9.32
CA GLN A 151 0.63 8.78 -8.12
C GLN A 151 -0.89 8.68 -8.29
N LEU A 152 -1.54 9.68 -8.91
CA LEU A 152 -2.98 9.62 -9.21
C LEU A 152 -3.33 8.42 -10.10
N ASN A 153 -2.55 8.21 -11.16
CA ASN A 153 -2.72 7.07 -12.05
C ASN A 153 -2.44 5.74 -11.32
N ALA A 154 -1.48 5.73 -10.39
CA ALA A 154 -1.12 4.54 -9.63
C ALA A 154 -2.25 4.08 -8.71
N LEU A 155 -2.90 5.04 -8.05
CA LEU A 155 -3.93 4.77 -7.04
C LEU A 155 -5.34 4.63 -7.64
N ASN A 156 -5.50 4.81 -8.95
CA ASN A 156 -6.78 4.72 -9.67
C ASN A 156 -7.86 5.64 -9.06
N PHE A 157 -7.49 6.84 -8.61
CA PHE A 157 -8.42 7.83 -8.05
C PHE A 157 -9.45 8.39 -9.05
N ASP A 158 -9.50 7.88 -10.27
CA ASP A 158 -10.28 8.47 -11.37
C ASP A 158 -11.76 8.08 -11.40
N LEU A 159 -12.25 7.17 -10.54
CA LEU A 159 -13.53 6.50 -10.82
C LEU A 159 -14.55 6.34 -9.67
N LEU A 160 -14.14 6.21 -8.39
CA LEU A 160 -15.11 5.89 -7.31
C LEU A 160 -14.75 6.39 -5.90
N PHE A 161 -13.47 6.63 -5.58
CA PHE A 161 -13.03 6.98 -4.23
C PHE A 161 -12.42 8.38 -4.21
N GLU A 162 -12.75 9.15 -3.18
CA GLU A 162 -12.13 10.44 -2.88
C GLU A 162 -10.91 10.19 -1.99
N GLU A 163 -9.82 10.88 -2.30
CA GLU A 163 -8.62 10.91 -1.50
C GLU A 163 -8.89 11.60 -0.14
N THR A 164 -8.15 11.24 0.90
CA THR A 164 -8.22 11.96 2.19
C THR A 164 -7.47 13.27 2.07
N ASP A 165 -7.99 14.37 2.65
CA ASP A 165 -7.32 15.69 2.65
C ASP A 165 -5.83 15.59 3.06
N GLU A 166 -5.50 14.72 4.02
CA GLU A 166 -4.12 14.52 4.48
C GLU A 166 -3.19 13.89 3.42
N PHE A 167 -3.72 13.04 2.54
CA PHE A 167 -2.93 12.44 1.46
C PHE A 167 -2.65 13.51 0.39
N GLU A 168 -3.68 14.29 0.03
CA GLU A 168 -3.58 15.30 -1.02
C GLU A 168 -2.61 16.40 -0.59
N ASP A 169 -2.76 16.86 0.66
CA ASP A 169 -1.87 17.84 1.27
C ASP A 169 -0.43 17.33 1.32
N ALA A 170 -0.21 16.05 1.69
CA ALA A 170 1.12 15.44 1.74
C ALA A 170 1.81 15.36 0.36
N LEU A 171 1.04 15.20 -0.72
CA LEU A 171 1.54 15.16 -2.09
C LEU A 171 1.83 16.55 -2.67
N THR A 172 1.00 17.55 -2.33
CA THR A 172 1.02 18.86 -2.99
C THR A 172 1.72 19.95 -2.19
N THR A 173 1.77 19.85 -0.87
CA THR A 173 2.35 20.88 -0.01
C THR A 173 3.87 20.74 0.07
N PRO A 174 4.64 21.76 -0.38
CA PRO A 174 6.09 21.72 -0.28
C PRO A 174 6.52 21.78 1.19
N ARG A 175 7.43 20.90 1.59
CA ARG A 175 7.97 20.89 2.96
C ARG A 175 9.13 21.85 3.16
N ASN A 176 9.85 22.13 2.09
CA ASN A 176 11.11 22.83 2.15
C ASN A 176 11.15 23.89 1.05
N THR A 177 11.98 24.89 1.29
CA THR A 177 12.44 25.84 0.29
C THR A 177 13.95 25.73 0.19
N ALA A 178 14.56 26.36 -0.81
CA ALA A 178 16.01 26.38 -0.95
C ALA A 178 16.74 26.89 0.31
N SER A 179 16.11 27.76 1.11
CA SER A 179 16.74 28.44 2.25
C SER A 179 16.26 27.97 3.63
N ARG A 180 15.08 27.33 3.74
CA ARG A 180 14.55 26.87 5.04
C ARG A 180 13.56 25.72 4.90
N ARG A 181 13.39 24.98 5.99
CA ARG A 181 12.26 24.06 6.19
C ARG A 181 11.02 24.85 6.57
N LEU A 182 9.86 24.39 6.10
CA LEU A 182 8.57 24.95 6.43
C LEU A 182 7.94 24.14 7.57
N ASN A 183 7.28 24.82 8.48
CA ASN A 183 6.44 24.20 9.49
C ASN A 183 5.01 24.21 8.94
N PRO A 184 4.49 23.06 8.46
CA PRO A 184 3.13 23.02 7.94
C PRO A 184 2.13 23.26 9.08
N HIS A 185 1.02 23.96 8.77
CA HIS A 185 -0.12 24.14 9.68
C HIS A 185 -1.15 23.00 9.57
N ILE A 186 -0.88 22.04 8.69
CA ILE A 186 -1.70 20.89 8.32
C ILE A 186 -0.88 19.60 8.51
N ASP A 187 -1.55 18.46 8.55
CA ASP A 187 -0.89 17.17 8.69
C ASP A 187 -0.38 16.68 7.32
N LEU A 188 0.92 16.41 7.22
CA LEU A 188 1.57 15.92 6.00
C LEU A 188 2.14 14.50 6.19
N THR A 189 1.65 13.77 7.21
CA THR A 189 2.23 12.50 7.65
C THR A 189 1.68 11.25 6.96
N PHE A 190 1.02 11.42 5.82
CA PHE A 190 0.49 10.32 5.01
C PHE A 190 1.15 10.22 3.62
N PHE A 191 2.43 10.54 3.50
CA PHE A 191 3.13 10.45 2.21
C PHE A 191 3.57 9.02 1.86
N MET A 192 3.30 8.59 0.63
CA MET A 192 3.81 7.34 0.07
C MET A 192 4.15 7.49 -1.42
N ILE A 193 5.07 6.66 -1.92
CA ILE A 193 5.37 6.55 -3.35
C ILE A 193 4.94 5.18 -3.83
N THR A 194 3.85 5.11 -4.59
CA THR A 194 3.42 3.89 -5.28
C THR A 194 4.16 3.76 -6.60
N LEU A 195 4.77 2.59 -6.79
CA LEU A 195 5.48 2.16 -7.99
C LEU A 195 4.69 1.00 -8.61
N LEU A 196 4.00 1.29 -9.72
CA LEU A 196 3.23 0.26 -10.40
C LEU A 196 4.15 -0.73 -11.12
N CYS A 197 4.04 -2.00 -10.76
CA CYS A 197 4.82 -3.06 -11.39
C CYS A 197 4.08 -3.70 -12.57
N GLU A 198 2.75 -3.74 -12.55
CA GLU A 198 1.95 -4.43 -13.58
C GLU A 198 1.28 -3.51 -14.61
N ARG A 199 0.75 -2.36 -14.18
CA ARG A 199 -0.29 -1.63 -14.94
C ARG A 199 0.18 -0.45 -15.80
N ASN A 200 1.37 0.11 -15.59
CA ASN A 200 1.67 1.46 -16.09
C ASN A 200 2.95 1.60 -16.94
N ASN A 201 3.15 0.72 -17.91
CA ASN A 201 4.25 0.89 -18.88
C ASN A 201 3.92 0.32 -20.26
N ASN A 202 3.03 0.97 -21.03
CA ASN A 202 2.87 0.79 -22.49
C ASN A 202 3.01 -0.67 -23.03
N GLY A 203 2.55 -1.68 -22.28
CA GLY A 203 2.66 -3.10 -22.62
C GLY A 203 4.08 -3.71 -22.64
N ALA A 204 5.13 -3.00 -22.23
CA ALA A 204 6.52 -3.46 -22.35
C ALA A 204 7.14 -3.98 -21.05
N LEU A 205 6.63 -3.56 -19.89
CA LEU A 205 7.27 -3.80 -18.59
C LEU A 205 6.21 -4.10 -17.51
N THR A 206 5.78 -5.36 -17.48
CA THR A 206 5.03 -5.96 -16.36
C THR A 206 6.05 -6.77 -15.56
N PHE A 207 6.13 -6.52 -14.25
CA PHE A 207 6.91 -7.32 -13.32
C PHE A 207 5.97 -7.89 -12.26
N ASP A 208 5.71 -9.18 -12.30
CA ASP A 208 4.84 -9.92 -11.37
C ASP A 208 5.65 -10.81 -10.40
N GLY A 209 6.97 -10.85 -10.57
CA GLY A 209 7.86 -11.73 -9.82
C GLY A 209 7.78 -13.22 -10.21
N LEU A 210 6.94 -13.64 -11.16
CA LEU A 210 6.80 -15.05 -11.56
C LEU A 210 8.11 -15.64 -12.10
N ASN A 211 8.85 -14.83 -12.85
CA ASN A 211 10.12 -15.24 -13.45
C ASN A 211 11.24 -15.46 -12.43
N THR A 212 11.02 -15.13 -11.15
CA THR A 212 12.04 -15.25 -10.10
C THR A 212 12.14 -16.66 -9.53
N GLN A 213 11.20 -17.57 -9.84
CA GLN A 213 11.18 -18.95 -9.34
C GLN A 213 11.33 -19.05 -7.80
N ASN A 214 10.69 -18.13 -7.05
CA ASN A 214 10.78 -18.01 -5.60
C ASN A 214 12.19 -17.70 -5.07
N GLN A 215 13.10 -17.22 -5.93
CA GLN A 215 14.40 -16.74 -5.49
C GLN A 215 14.31 -15.28 -5.04
N ASN A 216 15.14 -14.94 -4.06
CA ASN A 216 15.25 -13.55 -3.61
C ASN A 216 15.84 -12.70 -4.73
N VAL A 217 15.20 -11.56 -4.98
CA VAL A 217 15.65 -10.56 -5.92
C VAL A 217 16.21 -9.38 -5.17
N GLN A 218 17.33 -8.84 -5.65
CA GLN A 218 17.89 -7.60 -5.16
C GLN A 218 17.08 -6.42 -5.68
N ILE A 219 16.61 -5.58 -4.75
CA ILE A 219 15.98 -4.29 -5.03
C ILE A 219 16.93 -3.22 -4.52
N GLU A 220 17.35 -2.30 -5.40
CA GLU A 220 18.18 -1.15 -5.06
C GLU A 220 17.35 0.14 -5.14
N LEU A 221 17.09 0.76 -3.99
CA LEU A 221 16.50 2.09 -3.91
C LEU A 221 17.60 3.14 -4.06
N ARG A 222 17.36 4.11 -4.96
CA ARG A 222 18.20 5.31 -5.11
C ARG A 222 17.38 6.59 -5.10
N GLY A 223 18.00 7.66 -4.62
CA GLY A 223 17.44 9.01 -4.66
C GLY A 223 18.36 10.05 -4.06
N ASP A 224 18.32 11.26 -4.62
CA ASP A 224 19.18 12.37 -4.26
C ASP A 224 18.35 13.49 -3.62
N PRO A 225 18.83 14.18 -2.57
CA PRO A 225 18.06 15.21 -1.90
C PRO A 225 18.00 16.47 -2.78
N ILE A 226 16.78 17.01 -2.99
CA ILE A 226 16.59 18.27 -3.71
C ILE A 226 17.24 19.44 -2.96
N TYR A 227 17.20 19.38 -1.63
CA TYR A 227 17.76 20.39 -0.74
C TYR A 227 18.89 19.79 0.10
N GLN A 228 20.01 20.49 0.21
CA GLN A 228 21.23 20.01 0.89
C GLN A 228 21.56 20.82 2.16
N GLY A 229 22.46 20.29 2.99
CA GLY A 229 22.82 20.93 4.25
C GLY A 229 21.63 20.93 5.21
N ASP A 230 21.42 22.04 5.93
CA ASP A 230 20.38 22.15 6.97
C ASP A 230 18.96 22.00 6.42
N THR A 231 18.75 22.28 5.13
CA THR A 231 17.46 22.16 4.46
C THR A 231 17.17 20.76 3.94
N ASN A 232 18.04 19.76 4.12
CA ASN A 232 17.70 18.36 3.79
C ASN A 232 16.76 17.77 4.85
N SER A 233 15.45 17.76 4.62
CA SER A 233 14.41 17.34 5.59
C SER A 233 14.55 15.90 6.06
N TYR A 234 14.80 14.98 5.14
CA TYR A 234 14.86 13.54 5.45
C TYR A 234 16.19 13.11 6.10
N PHE A 235 17.29 13.83 5.84
CA PHE A 235 18.56 13.54 6.50
C PHE A 235 18.67 14.18 7.90
N ASN A 236 18.35 15.47 8.08
CA ASN A 236 18.44 16.11 9.41
C ASN A 236 17.11 16.08 10.17
N VAL A 237 16.49 14.92 10.24
CA VAL A 237 15.15 14.77 10.83
C VAL A 237 15.13 15.07 12.33
N ASP A 238 16.18 14.64 13.04
CA ASP A 238 16.36 14.91 14.46
C ASP A 238 17.30 16.10 14.65
N LEU A 239 16.82 17.18 15.29
CA LEU A 239 17.66 18.31 15.72
C LEU A 239 18.80 17.87 16.65
N MET A 240 18.64 16.71 17.31
CA MET A 240 19.65 16.11 18.20
C MET A 240 20.54 15.07 17.50
N GLY A 241 20.32 14.80 16.20
CA GLY A 241 21.24 14.10 15.32
C GLY A 241 21.49 12.61 15.57
N LYS A 242 20.63 11.89 16.31
CA LYS A 242 21.02 10.54 16.79
C LYS A 242 20.58 9.35 15.96
N ARG A 243 19.61 9.48 15.04
CA ARG A 243 19.21 8.37 14.17
C ARG A 243 18.43 8.86 12.95
N GLN A 244 18.95 8.59 11.75
CA GLN A 244 18.16 8.77 10.53
C GLN A 244 17.12 7.63 10.41
N PRO A 245 15.92 7.93 9.91
CA PRO A 245 14.97 6.88 9.55
C PRO A 245 15.46 6.06 8.36
N HIS A 246 15.20 4.75 8.39
CA HIS A 246 15.40 3.88 7.25
C HIS A 246 14.17 3.95 6.34
N PRO A 247 14.36 4.03 5.01
CA PRO A 247 13.25 3.83 4.08
C PRO A 247 12.64 2.44 4.24
N ILE A 248 11.34 2.34 4.03
CA ILE A 248 10.59 1.08 4.06
C ILE A 248 10.09 0.81 2.64
N LEU A 249 10.28 -0.42 2.19
CA LEU A 249 9.66 -0.96 0.98
C LEU A 249 8.48 -1.84 1.38
N CYS A 250 7.34 -1.59 0.78
CA CYS A 250 6.15 -2.41 0.90
C CYS A 250 5.93 -3.18 -0.41
N THR A 251 5.78 -4.50 -0.32
CA THR A 251 5.32 -5.34 -1.42
C THR A 251 3.82 -5.55 -1.29
N ILE A 252 3.08 -5.24 -2.35
CA ILE A 252 1.63 -5.37 -2.40
C ILE A 252 1.30 -6.57 -3.27
N HIS A 253 0.50 -7.48 -2.73
CA HIS A 253 0.06 -8.70 -3.39
C HIS A 253 -1.45 -8.70 -3.47
N ASP A 254 -1.99 -9.00 -4.65
CA ASP A 254 -3.40 -9.32 -4.77
C ASP A 254 -3.70 -10.59 -3.98
N SER A 255 -4.75 -10.50 -3.18
CA SER A 255 -5.18 -11.56 -2.28
C SER A 255 -6.69 -11.56 -2.21
N PHE A 256 -7.25 -12.47 -1.42
CA PHE A 256 -8.68 -12.58 -1.31
C PHE A 256 -9.11 -13.27 -0.03
N TRP A 257 -10.36 -13.03 0.34
CA TRP A 257 -11.06 -13.73 1.39
C TRP A 257 -12.11 -14.62 0.76
N LEU A 258 -12.11 -15.89 1.18
CA LEU A 258 -13.17 -16.82 0.81
C LEU A 258 -14.27 -16.78 1.88
N PHE A 259 -15.48 -16.46 1.45
CA PHE A 259 -16.68 -16.57 2.27
C PHE A 259 -17.45 -17.82 1.86
N GLY A 260 -17.73 -18.70 2.81
CA GLY A 260 -18.55 -19.89 2.61
C GLY A 260 -19.81 -19.86 3.48
N SER A 261 -20.93 -20.37 2.97
CA SER A 261 -22.17 -20.55 3.74
C SER A 261 -22.09 -21.70 4.76
N THR A 262 -21.09 -22.58 4.64
CA THR A 262 -20.85 -23.70 5.55
C THR A 262 -20.41 -23.22 6.94
N ASN A 263 -20.82 -23.93 8.00
CA ASN A 263 -20.52 -23.62 9.41
C ASN A 263 -20.94 -22.21 9.89
N GLY A 264 -22.02 -21.65 9.35
CA GLY A 264 -22.54 -20.36 9.80
C GLY A 264 -21.77 -19.17 9.22
N GLY A 265 -21.38 -19.20 7.94
CA GLY A 265 -20.75 -18.05 7.31
C GLY A 265 -19.30 -17.86 7.76
N SER A 266 -18.43 -18.84 7.51
CA SER A 266 -17.00 -18.74 7.83
C SER A 266 -16.23 -17.99 6.75
N CYS A 267 -15.38 -17.05 7.17
CA CYS A 267 -14.40 -16.39 6.32
C CYS A 267 -13.00 -16.96 6.57
N VAL A 268 -12.30 -17.39 5.53
CA VAL A 268 -10.92 -17.91 5.61
C VAL A 268 -10.01 -17.09 4.71
N TYR A 269 -8.89 -16.65 5.28
CA TYR A 269 -7.78 -16.12 4.50
C TYR A 269 -7.03 -17.31 3.89
N ASP A 270 -7.16 -17.50 2.58
CA ASP A 270 -6.45 -18.56 1.88
C ASP A 270 -5.08 -18.06 1.44
N VAL A 271 -4.04 -18.72 1.96
CA VAL A 271 -2.63 -18.43 1.64
C VAL A 271 -1.99 -19.49 0.75
N ASN A 272 -2.70 -20.60 0.50
CA ASN A 272 -2.13 -21.77 -0.15
C ASN A 272 -2.57 -21.89 -1.62
N ASN A 273 -3.75 -21.39 -1.94
CA ASN A 273 -4.32 -21.48 -3.28
C ASN A 273 -4.21 -20.15 -4.01
N THR A 274 -3.99 -20.21 -5.32
CA THR A 274 -4.08 -19.03 -6.20
C THR A 274 -5.54 -18.63 -6.44
N PHE A 275 -5.76 -17.39 -6.87
CA PHE A 275 -7.10 -16.90 -7.20
C PHE A 275 -7.77 -17.77 -8.28
N ASP A 276 -7.04 -18.12 -9.34
CA ASP A 276 -7.57 -18.92 -10.46
C ASP A 276 -7.98 -20.34 -10.03
N GLU A 277 -7.16 -21.00 -9.21
CA GLU A 277 -7.49 -22.30 -8.64
C GLU A 277 -8.76 -22.22 -7.78
N MET A 278 -8.90 -21.16 -7.00
CA MET A 278 -10.06 -20.95 -6.15
C MET A 278 -11.34 -20.66 -6.93
N ILE A 279 -11.31 -19.77 -7.92
CA ILE A 279 -12.48 -19.49 -8.77
C ILE A 279 -12.95 -20.77 -9.48
N SER A 280 -12.03 -21.58 -10.01
CA SER A 280 -12.38 -22.84 -10.66
C SER A 280 -13.10 -23.83 -9.73
N SER A 281 -12.82 -23.79 -8.43
CA SER A 281 -13.46 -24.64 -7.42
C SER A 281 -14.85 -24.16 -6.98
N ILE A 282 -15.14 -22.86 -7.13
CA ILE A 282 -16.42 -22.24 -6.76
C ILE A 282 -17.42 -22.32 -7.92
N GLU A 283 -16.93 -22.29 -9.16
CA GLU A 283 -17.77 -22.34 -10.37
C GLU A 283 -18.15 -23.77 -10.81
N GLY A 284 -17.53 -24.80 -10.24
CA GLY A 284 -17.83 -26.22 -10.48
C GLY A 284 -19.06 -26.73 -9.74
#